data_AF-A0A1T5JK35-F1
#
_entry.id   AF-A0A1T5JK35-F1
#
_cell.length_a   1.000
_cell.length_b   1.000
_cell.length_c   1.000
_cell.angle_alpha   90.00
_cell.angle_beta   90.00
_cell.angle_gamma   90.00
#
_symmetry.space_group_name_H-M   'P 1'
#
loop_
_entity.id
_entity.type
_entity.pdbx_description
1 polymer ?
#
loop_
_entity_poly.entity_id
_entity_poly.type
_entity_poly.pdbx_seq_one_letter_code
_entity_poly.pdbx_strand_id
1 'polypeptide(L)'
;MSGADARPRTSSRWVRDHRTPIVLGTAAALLGAFATGATVVAADRDRDARTAQTQVTDTAAELDATRTELDGAVARAETAESRIDDAETEAATRQAELDERESGLDEREQDVAGREKAVSKTEKTIENNRIDEGVWTVGTDVEAGTYRTTEPVSGDCYWAIYRSGTNQDDIVQNDIVTGGRPTVALRDGQDFETNRCGTWDKQ
;
A
#
# COMPACT_ATOMS: atom_id res chain seq x y z
N MET A 1 -32.76 23.54 4.45
CA MET A 1 -33.31 24.60 3.59
C MET A 1 -32.56 24.47 2.26
N SER A 2 -33.10 24.12 1.10
CA SER A 2 -34.44 24.15 0.49
C SER A 2 -34.63 22.84 -0.30
N GLY A 3 -35.81 22.22 -0.32
CA GLY A 3 -36.90 22.58 -1.26
C GLY A 3 -36.59 21.99 -2.64
N ALA A 4 -36.93 20.72 -2.91
CA ALA A 4 -38.18 20.30 -3.55
C ALA A 4 -38.55 21.16 -4.78
N ASP A 5 -38.55 20.59 -5.98
CA ASP A 5 -39.83 20.46 -6.69
C ASP A 5 -39.77 19.54 -7.91
N ALA A 6 -40.88 18.83 -8.10
CA ALA A 6 -41.13 17.88 -9.17
C ALA A 6 -42.18 18.43 -10.14
N ARG A 7 -42.34 17.70 -11.26
CA ARG A 7 -43.48 17.66 -12.24
C ARG A 7 -43.26 18.45 -13.55
N PRO A 8 -44.04 18.19 -14.64
CA PRO A 8 -45.01 17.10 -14.89
C PRO A 8 -44.84 16.36 -16.24
N ARG A 9 -45.55 15.22 -16.36
CA ARG A 9 -45.82 14.45 -17.57
C ARG A 9 -46.84 15.18 -18.45
N THR A 10 -46.57 15.34 -19.75
CA THR A 10 -47.51 15.90 -20.73
C THR A 10 -48.25 14.80 -21.49
N SER A 11 -49.56 14.78 -21.33
CA SER A 11 -50.53 14.04 -22.13
C SER A 11 -50.73 14.71 -23.50
N SER A 12 -50.85 13.93 -24.58
CA SER A 12 -51.49 14.40 -25.81
C SER A 12 -52.45 13.32 -26.31
N ARG A 13 -53.75 13.59 -26.09
CA ARG A 13 -54.87 12.90 -26.71
C ARG A 13 -55.08 13.55 -28.08
N TRP A 14 -55.08 12.76 -29.14
CA TRP A 14 -55.49 13.23 -30.45
C TRP A 14 -56.88 12.70 -30.78
N VAL A 15 -57.83 13.62 -30.76
CA VAL A 15 -59.20 13.45 -31.28
C VAL A 15 -59.19 13.98 -32.71
N ARG A 16 -59.67 13.18 -33.67
CA ARG A 16 -60.26 13.72 -34.90
C ARG A 16 -61.68 13.21 -35.06
N ASP A 17 -62.56 14.18 -34.88
CA ASP A 17 -63.98 14.23 -35.12
C ASP A 17 -64.22 14.38 -36.64
N HIS A 18 -65.08 13.56 -37.26
CA HIS A 18 -65.67 13.82 -38.58
C HIS A 18 -67.13 13.35 -38.58
N ARG A 19 -68.03 14.32 -38.81
CA ARG A 19 -69.49 14.19 -38.81
C ARG A 19 -70.03 13.88 -40.22
N THR A 20 -70.81 12.80 -40.33
CA THR A 20 -72.14 12.58 -41.01
C THR A 20 -72.34 12.97 -42.50
N PRO A 21 -73.15 12.21 -43.29
CA PRO A 21 -74.62 12.21 -43.17
C PRO A 21 -75.36 10.86 -43.35
N ILE A 22 -76.59 10.87 -42.84
CA ILE A 22 -77.61 9.82 -42.79
C ILE A 22 -78.26 9.64 -44.16
N VAL A 23 -78.51 8.38 -44.56
CA VAL A 23 -79.59 8.01 -45.49
C VAL A 23 -80.40 6.87 -44.87
N LEU A 24 -81.67 7.15 -44.58
CA LEU A 24 -82.70 6.20 -44.16
C LEU A 24 -83.23 5.43 -45.37
N GLY A 25 -83.28 4.10 -45.27
CA GLY A 25 -83.83 3.21 -46.30
C GLY A 25 -84.36 1.90 -45.73
N THR A 26 -85.62 1.94 -45.28
CA THR A 26 -86.66 0.90 -45.31
C THR A 26 -86.34 -0.58 -45.06
N ALA A 27 -86.88 -1.07 -43.94
CA ALA A 27 -87.83 -2.19 -43.80
C ALA A 27 -87.60 -3.55 -44.50
N ALA A 28 -87.56 -4.57 -43.64
CA ALA A 28 -88.16 -5.89 -43.77
C ALA A 28 -87.52 -6.89 -44.77
N ALA A 29 -86.64 -7.74 -44.24
CA ALA A 29 -86.50 -9.11 -44.71
C ALA A 29 -86.19 -10.06 -43.54
N LEU A 30 -87.27 -10.67 -43.04
CA LEU A 30 -87.42 -12.09 -42.78
C LEU A 30 -86.53 -12.76 -41.70
N LEU A 31 -87.25 -13.21 -40.67
CA LEU A 31 -87.04 -14.33 -39.75
C LEU A 31 -86.37 -15.58 -40.39
N GLY A 32 -85.10 -15.43 -40.77
CA GLY A 32 -84.18 -16.51 -41.13
C GLY A 32 -82.78 -16.30 -40.54
N ALA A 33 -82.57 -15.21 -39.79
CA ALA A 33 -81.28 -14.83 -39.22
C ALA A 33 -81.23 -14.85 -37.67
N PHE A 34 -82.28 -15.28 -36.98
CA PHE A 34 -82.21 -15.42 -35.51
C PHE A 34 -81.47 -16.70 -35.07
N ALA A 35 -81.46 -17.74 -35.91
CA ALA A 35 -80.66 -18.93 -35.69
C ALA A 35 -79.18 -18.77 -36.12
N THR A 36 -78.88 -17.88 -37.07
CA THR A 36 -77.50 -17.57 -37.49
C THR A 36 -76.90 -16.37 -36.75
N GLY A 37 -77.69 -15.36 -36.36
CA GLY A 37 -77.23 -14.23 -35.55
C GLY A 37 -76.94 -14.61 -34.10
N ALA A 38 -77.77 -15.46 -33.48
CA ALA A 38 -77.48 -15.99 -32.14
C ALA A 38 -76.25 -16.90 -32.13
N THR A 39 -75.99 -17.66 -33.21
CA THR A 39 -74.80 -18.52 -33.31
C THR A 39 -73.54 -17.73 -33.66
N VAL A 40 -73.63 -16.66 -34.47
CA VAL A 40 -72.47 -15.77 -34.73
C VAL A 40 -72.13 -14.93 -33.50
N VAL A 41 -73.09 -14.39 -32.75
CA VAL A 41 -72.84 -13.66 -31.48
C VAL A 41 -72.37 -14.60 -30.36
N ALA A 42 -72.86 -15.84 -30.30
CA ALA A 42 -72.33 -16.85 -29.40
C ALA A 42 -70.92 -17.31 -29.80
N ALA A 43 -70.62 -17.41 -31.10
CA ALA A 43 -69.29 -17.75 -31.62
C ALA A 43 -68.29 -16.61 -31.42
N ASP A 44 -68.71 -15.34 -31.50
CA ASP A 44 -67.85 -14.19 -31.23
C ASP A 44 -67.51 -14.09 -29.73
N ARG A 45 -68.51 -14.30 -28.85
CA ARG A 45 -68.28 -14.41 -27.39
C ARG A 45 -67.41 -15.61 -27.01
N ASP A 46 -67.53 -16.73 -27.70
CA ASP A 46 -66.68 -17.91 -27.51
C ASP A 46 -65.24 -17.66 -28.01
N ARG A 47 -65.05 -16.92 -29.10
CA ARG A 47 -63.73 -16.47 -29.55
C ARG A 47 -63.11 -15.48 -28.56
N ASP A 48 -63.86 -14.48 -28.12
CA ASP A 48 -63.40 -13.51 -27.12
C ASP A 48 -63.04 -14.20 -25.79
N ALA A 49 -63.84 -15.18 -25.36
CA ALA A 49 -63.56 -15.99 -24.17
C ALA A 49 -62.29 -16.84 -24.34
N ARG A 50 -62.06 -17.43 -25.53
CA ARG A 50 -60.82 -18.17 -25.82
C ARG A 50 -59.60 -17.26 -25.89
N THR A 51 -59.72 -16.09 -26.53
CA THR A 51 -58.65 -15.09 -26.58
C THR A 51 -58.31 -14.57 -25.18
N ALA A 52 -59.31 -14.29 -24.36
CA ALA A 52 -59.11 -13.91 -22.96
C ALA A 52 -58.45 -15.05 -22.16
N GLN A 53 -58.86 -16.30 -22.38
CA GLN A 53 -58.24 -17.46 -21.73
C GLN A 53 -56.76 -17.62 -22.15
N THR A 54 -56.42 -17.43 -23.42
CA THR A 54 -55.04 -17.46 -23.91
C THR A 54 -54.19 -16.35 -23.31
N GLN A 55 -54.71 -15.11 -23.24
CA GLN A 55 -53.99 -14.01 -22.58
C GLN A 55 -53.72 -14.30 -21.10
N VAL A 56 -54.70 -14.87 -20.39
CA VAL A 56 -54.52 -15.28 -18.99
C VAL A 56 -53.43 -16.35 -18.85
N THR A 57 -53.38 -17.35 -19.73
CA THR A 57 -52.33 -18.37 -19.68
C THR A 57 -50.96 -17.83 -20.05
N ASP A 58 -50.87 -16.92 -21.02
CA ASP A 58 -49.61 -16.32 -21.44
C ASP A 58 -49.05 -15.41 -20.35
N THR A 59 -49.89 -14.55 -19.75
CA THR A 59 -49.48 -13.72 -18.60
C THR A 59 -49.12 -14.57 -17.38
N ALA A 60 -49.81 -15.71 -17.16
CA ALA A 60 -49.43 -16.63 -16.10
C ALA A 60 -48.05 -17.25 -16.33
N ALA A 61 -47.71 -17.58 -17.59
CA ALA A 61 -46.39 -18.09 -17.96
C ALA A 61 -45.29 -17.01 -17.82
N GLU A 62 -45.57 -15.77 -18.21
CA GLU A 62 -44.65 -14.63 -18.02
C GLU A 62 -44.39 -14.34 -16.54
N LEU A 63 -45.43 -14.44 -15.70
CA LEU A 63 -45.30 -14.26 -14.25
C LEU A 63 -44.42 -15.35 -13.62
N ASP A 64 -44.57 -16.60 -14.06
CA ASP A 64 -43.75 -17.73 -13.58
C ASP A 64 -42.28 -17.59 -14.01
N ALA A 65 -42.05 -17.18 -15.27
CA ALA A 65 -40.70 -16.88 -15.77
C ALA A 65 -40.05 -15.74 -14.99
N THR A 66 -40.79 -14.64 -14.75
CA THR A 66 -40.31 -13.49 -13.95
C THR A 66 -40.00 -13.90 -12.51
N ARG A 67 -40.82 -14.77 -11.91
CA ARG A 67 -40.60 -15.30 -10.57
C ARG A 67 -39.31 -16.12 -10.50
N THR A 68 -39.07 -16.97 -11.49
CA THR A 68 -37.83 -17.76 -11.60
C THR A 68 -36.61 -16.85 -11.73
N GLU A 69 -36.69 -15.79 -12.54
CA GLU A 69 -35.61 -14.80 -12.66
C GLU A 69 -35.35 -14.05 -11.35
N LEU A 70 -36.42 -13.67 -10.62
CA LEU A 70 -36.32 -13.01 -9.32
C LEU A 70 -35.65 -13.93 -8.29
N ASP A 71 -36.07 -15.19 -8.21
CA ASP A 71 -35.48 -16.18 -7.29
C ASP A 71 -33.98 -16.38 -7.62
N GLY A 72 -33.63 -16.44 -8.91
CA GLY A 72 -32.24 -16.51 -9.35
C GLY A 72 -31.43 -15.22 -9.12
N ALA A 73 -32.08 -14.05 -9.10
CA ALA A 73 -31.45 -12.79 -8.73
C ALA A 73 -31.21 -12.69 -7.23
N VAL A 74 -32.18 -13.13 -6.40
CA VAL A 74 -32.06 -13.19 -4.94
C VAL A 74 -30.93 -14.13 -4.53
N ALA A 75 -30.88 -15.35 -5.07
CA ALA A 75 -29.79 -16.29 -4.74
C ALA A 75 -28.40 -15.75 -5.11
N ARG A 76 -28.29 -15.00 -6.22
CA ARG A 76 -27.03 -14.33 -6.61
C ARG A 76 -26.69 -13.17 -5.67
N ALA A 77 -27.68 -12.42 -5.20
CA ALA A 77 -27.50 -11.35 -4.23
C ALA A 77 -27.01 -11.89 -2.89
N GLU A 78 -27.64 -12.93 -2.35
CA GLU A 78 -27.22 -13.60 -1.11
C GLU A 78 -25.76 -14.13 -1.22
N THR A 79 -25.41 -14.72 -2.36
CA THR A 79 -24.03 -15.16 -2.63
C THR A 79 -23.04 -13.99 -2.77
N ALA A 80 -23.50 -12.84 -3.25
CA ALA A 80 -22.66 -11.64 -3.33
C ALA A 80 -22.45 -11.02 -1.94
N GLU A 81 -23.49 -10.95 -1.11
CA GLU A 81 -23.43 -10.49 0.28
C GLU A 81 -22.45 -11.34 1.10
N SER A 82 -22.59 -12.67 1.06
CA SER A 82 -21.64 -13.56 1.75
C SER A 82 -20.18 -13.35 1.30
N ARG A 83 -19.94 -13.13 0.01
CA ARG A 83 -18.58 -12.84 -0.48
C ARG A 83 -18.06 -11.47 -0.03
N ILE A 84 -18.94 -10.50 0.16
CA ILE A 84 -18.56 -9.19 0.70
C ILE A 84 -18.18 -9.34 2.17
N ASP A 85 -18.98 -10.05 2.97
CA ASP A 85 -18.69 -10.31 4.39
C ASP A 85 -17.34 -11.04 4.57
N ASP A 86 -17.08 -12.06 3.74
CA ASP A 86 -15.80 -12.77 3.72
C ASP A 86 -14.64 -11.84 3.35
N ALA A 87 -14.82 -11.02 2.31
CA ALA A 87 -13.80 -10.07 1.85
C ALA A 87 -13.52 -8.96 2.87
N GLU A 88 -14.54 -8.47 3.57
CA GLU A 88 -14.39 -7.49 4.66
C GLU A 88 -13.62 -8.08 5.84
N THR A 89 -13.92 -9.34 6.21
CA THR A 89 -13.20 -10.06 7.25
C THR A 89 -11.73 -10.28 6.87
N GLU A 90 -11.47 -10.69 5.63
CA GLU A 90 -10.12 -10.90 5.12
C GLU A 90 -9.34 -9.57 5.04
N ALA A 91 -10.00 -8.49 4.60
CA ALA A 91 -9.40 -7.16 4.56
C ALA A 91 -9.05 -6.64 5.96
N ALA A 92 -9.94 -6.84 6.94
CA ALA A 92 -9.68 -6.48 8.34
C ALA A 92 -8.49 -7.26 8.92
N THR A 93 -8.39 -8.55 8.61
CA THR A 93 -7.26 -9.40 9.01
C THR A 93 -5.96 -8.92 8.40
N ARG A 94 -5.94 -8.67 7.08
CA ARG A 94 -4.76 -8.15 6.38
C ARG A 94 -4.33 -6.77 6.89
N GLN A 95 -5.29 -5.91 7.26
CA GLN A 95 -4.96 -4.61 7.86
C GLN A 95 -4.26 -4.80 9.21
N ALA A 96 -4.77 -5.67 10.08
CA ALA A 96 -4.15 -5.94 11.37
C ALA A 96 -2.73 -6.51 11.23
N GLU A 97 -2.50 -7.43 10.29
CA GLU A 97 -1.16 -7.95 9.98
C GLU A 97 -0.20 -6.87 9.46
N LEU A 98 -0.69 -5.91 8.67
CA LEU A 98 0.11 -4.79 8.20
C LEU A 98 0.47 -3.83 9.34
N ASP A 99 -0.48 -3.52 10.23
CA ASP A 99 -0.25 -2.66 11.40
C ASP A 99 0.78 -3.27 12.36
N GLU A 100 0.73 -4.59 12.56
CA GLU A 100 1.73 -5.33 13.36
C GLU A 100 3.11 -5.30 12.70
N ARG A 101 3.16 -5.50 11.37
CA ARG A 101 4.42 -5.44 10.61
C ARG A 101 5.01 -4.04 10.60
N GLU A 102 4.20 -2.99 10.47
CA GLU A 102 4.63 -1.60 10.56
C GLU A 102 5.26 -1.32 11.92
N SER A 103 4.57 -1.69 13.00
CA SER A 103 5.09 -1.57 14.36
C SER A 103 6.42 -2.31 14.54
N GLY A 104 6.53 -3.54 14.01
CA GLY A 104 7.76 -4.31 14.05
C GLY A 104 8.90 -3.75 13.18
N LEU A 105 8.59 -2.99 12.13
CA LEU A 105 9.59 -2.28 11.33
C LEU A 105 10.11 -1.05 12.08
N ASP A 106 9.23 -0.30 12.73
CA ASP A 106 9.60 0.88 13.53
C ASP A 106 10.54 0.52 14.69
N GLU A 107 10.28 -0.59 15.38
CA GLU A 107 11.15 -1.10 16.44
C GLU A 107 12.53 -1.47 15.89
N ARG A 108 12.57 -2.17 14.75
CA ARG A 108 13.84 -2.58 14.11
C ARG A 108 14.64 -1.38 13.61
N GLU A 109 13.98 -0.34 13.09
CA GLU A 109 14.65 0.89 12.67
C GLU A 109 15.33 1.57 13.86
N GLN A 110 14.64 1.66 15.00
CA GLN A 110 15.20 2.22 16.24
C GLN A 110 16.39 1.40 16.74
N ASP A 111 16.29 0.07 16.73
CA ASP A 111 17.38 -0.83 17.13
C ASP A 111 18.61 -0.69 16.22
N VAL A 112 18.40 -0.62 14.91
CA VAL A 112 19.49 -0.40 13.94
C VAL A 112 20.14 0.96 14.18
N ALA A 113 19.36 2.03 14.32
CA ALA A 113 19.88 3.37 14.60
C ALA A 113 20.67 3.42 15.93
N GLY A 114 20.24 2.67 16.94
CA GLY A 114 20.96 2.52 18.19
C GLY A 114 22.32 1.83 18.01
N ARG A 115 22.34 0.74 17.24
CA ARG A 115 23.56 -0.03 16.93
C ARG A 115 24.54 0.78 16.08
N GLU A 116 24.06 1.51 15.08
CA GLU A 116 24.91 2.36 14.24
C GLU A 116 25.63 3.43 15.06
N LYS A 117 24.91 4.09 15.98
CA LYS A 117 25.52 5.06 16.92
C LYS A 117 26.58 4.41 17.81
N ALA A 118 26.32 3.21 18.32
CA ALA A 118 27.27 2.48 19.16
C ALA A 118 28.53 2.06 18.38
N VAL A 119 28.36 1.60 17.14
CA VAL A 119 29.47 1.26 16.23
C VAL A 119 30.28 2.50 15.91
N SER A 120 29.65 3.61 15.50
CA SER A 120 30.35 4.86 15.19
C SER A 120 31.16 5.39 16.38
N LYS A 121 30.61 5.31 17.61
CA LYS A 121 31.36 5.66 18.83
C LYS A 121 32.57 4.75 19.05
N THR A 122 32.40 3.46 18.80
CA THR A 122 33.47 2.46 18.94
C THR A 122 34.57 2.70 17.90
N GLU A 123 34.20 2.95 16.63
CA GLU A 123 35.13 3.28 15.54
C GLU A 123 35.93 4.54 15.86
N LYS A 124 35.27 5.61 16.30
CA LYS A 124 35.91 6.84 16.77
C LYS A 124 36.92 6.59 17.89
N THR A 125 36.55 5.71 18.82
CA THR A 125 37.42 5.34 19.94
C THR A 125 38.65 4.55 19.46
N ILE A 126 38.48 3.67 18.48
CA ILE A 126 39.59 2.91 17.88
C ILE A 126 40.50 3.87 17.10
N GLU A 127 39.94 4.74 16.26
CA GLU A 127 40.67 5.75 15.48
C GLU A 127 41.54 6.63 16.38
N ASN A 128 40.97 7.19 17.44
CA ASN A 128 41.70 8.03 18.39
C ASN A 128 42.79 7.28 19.19
N ASN A 129 42.71 5.95 19.28
CA ASN A 129 43.60 5.12 20.11
C ASN A 129 44.53 4.21 19.29
N ARG A 130 44.59 4.43 17.97
CA ARG A 130 45.42 3.68 17.04
C ARG A 130 46.24 4.65 16.18
N ILE A 131 47.53 4.37 16.06
CA ILE A 131 48.46 5.19 15.28
C ILE A 131 49.05 4.32 14.18
N ASP A 132 48.82 4.67 12.93
CA ASP A 132 49.51 4.08 11.78
C ASP A 132 50.76 4.90 11.41
N GLU A 133 51.51 4.47 10.40
CA GLU A 133 52.72 5.16 9.96
C GLU A 133 52.43 6.61 9.53
N GLY A 134 53.32 7.54 9.87
CA GLY A 134 53.17 8.97 9.57
C GLY A 134 53.41 9.87 10.77
N VAL A 135 52.83 11.07 10.71
CA VAL A 135 52.96 12.13 11.73
C VAL A 135 51.59 12.43 12.32
N TRP A 136 51.51 12.47 13.65
CA TRP A 136 50.26 12.57 14.40
C TRP A 136 50.38 13.62 15.50
N THR A 137 49.38 14.48 15.63
CA THR A 137 49.31 15.48 16.70
C THR A 137 48.56 14.91 17.89
N VAL A 138 49.24 14.75 19.03
CA VAL A 138 48.66 14.18 20.25
C VAL A 138 47.71 15.19 20.90
N GLY A 139 46.48 14.74 21.16
CA GLY A 139 45.35 15.55 21.60
C GLY A 139 44.49 16.10 20.46
N THR A 140 44.91 15.92 19.20
CA THR A 140 44.12 16.32 18.01
C THR A 140 43.78 15.11 17.15
N ASP A 141 44.80 14.38 16.68
CA ASP A 141 44.62 13.23 15.80
C ASP A 141 44.51 11.92 16.60
N VAL A 142 45.21 11.83 17.74
CA VAL A 142 45.16 10.68 18.66
C VAL A 142 45.16 11.13 20.12
N GLU A 143 44.62 10.34 21.03
CA GLU A 143 44.59 10.68 22.45
C GLU A 143 45.97 10.53 23.12
N ALA A 144 46.28 11.35 24.12
CA ALA A 144 47.44 11.11 24.97
C ALA A 144 47.35 9.75 25.70
N GLY A 145 48.50 9.11 25.89
CA GLY A 145 48.62 7.84 26.58
C GLY A 145 49.87 7.06 26.24
N THR A 146 49.90 5.79 26.65
CA THR A 146 51.01 4.89 26.36
C THR A 146 50.65 4.02 25.17
N TYR A 147 51.48 4.04 24.14
CA TYR A 147 51.28 3.29 22.90
C TYR A 147 52.33 2.21 22.76
N ARG A 148 51.95 1.06 22.21
CA ARG A 148 52.86 -0.05 21.89
C ARG A 148 52.57 -0.58 20.50
N THR A 149 53.61 -1.00 19.78
CA THR A 149 53.41 -1.61 18.46
C THR A 149 52.56 -2.88 18.55
N THR A 150 51.62 -3.01 17.61
CA THR A 150 50.66 -4.12 17.55
C THR A 150 51.30 -5.43 17.14
N GLU A 151 52.42 -5.36 16.44
CA GLU A 151 53.29 -6.49 16.10
C GLU A 151 54.74 -6.22 16.53
N PRO A 152 55.57 -7.26 16.70
CA PRO A 152 57.00 -7.07 16.86
C PRO A 152 57.58 -6.37 15.63
N VAL A 153 58.40 -5.34 15.85
CA VAL A 153 59.08 -4.66 14.75
C VAL A 153 60.17 -5.56 14.18
N SER A 154 60.38 -5.47 12.87
CA SER A 154 61.50 -6.12 12.17
C SER A 154 62.17 -5.10 11.26
N GLY A 155 63.46 -4.87 11.47
CA GLY A 155 64.21 -3.81 10.78
C GLY A 155 64.20 -2.47 11.53
N ASP A 156 64.66 -1.40 10.88
CA ASP A 156 64.93 -0.09 11.50
C ASP A 156 63.66 0.74 11.73
N CYS A 157 62.83 0.34 12.70
CA CYS A 157 61.69 1.16 13.14
C CYS A 157 62.20 2.46 13.76
N TYR A 158 61.83 3.59 13.16
CA TYR A 158 62.14 4.91 13.68
C TYR A 158 60.87 5.55 14.25
N TRP A 159 60.99 6.12 15.44
CA TRP A 159 59.94 6.97 15.99
C TRP A 159 60.55 8.20 16.66
N ALA A 160 59.79 9.28 16.66
CA ALA A 160 60.17 10.53 17.32
C ALA A 160 58.96 11.25 17.91
N ILE A 161 59.19 11.93 19.02
CA ILE A 161 58.27 12.81 19.71
C ILE A 161 58.86 14.22 19.63
N TYR A 162 58.09 15.15 19.12
CA TYR A 162 58.47 16.55 18.98
C TYR A 162 57.55 17.44 19.82
N ARG A 163 58.01 18.67 20.11
CA ARG A 163 57.08 19.72 20.56
C ARG A 163 56.19 20.12 19.38
N SER A 164 54.88 20.13 19.60
CA SER A 164 53.94 20.43 18.51
C SER A 164 54.10 21.84 17.96
N GLY A 165 53.86 21.99 16.66
CA GLY A 165 53.93 23.29 15.95
C GLY A 165 55.36 23.79 15.70
N THR A 166 56.38 22.99 15.99
CA THR A 166 57.79 23.30 15.70
C THR A 166 58.24 22.81 14.33
N ASN A 167 57.35 22.22 13.54
CA ASN A 167 57.68 21.62 12.25
C ASN A 167 58.83 20.58 12.36
N GLN A 168 58.78 19.77 13.42
CA GLN A 168 59.77 18.73 13.75
C GLN A 168 61.19 19.25 14.08
N ASP A 169 61.35 20.54 14.38
CA ASP A 169 62.66 21.12 14.74
C ASP A 169 63.06 20.89 16.22
N ASP A 170 62.10 20.59 17.11
CA ASP A 170 62.34 20.41 18.56
C ASP A 170 62.01 18.98 19.01
N ILE A 171 63.01 18.08 18.91
CA ILE A 171 62.92 16.68 19.34
C ILE A 171 62.91 16.60 20.87
N VAL A 172 61.85 16.01 21.41
CA VAL A 172 61.74 15.64 22.83
C VAL A 172 62.39 14.28 23.08
N GLN A 173 62.11 13.31 22.21
CA GLN A 173 62.66 11.95 22.31
C GLN A 173 62.57 11.25 20.95
N ASN A 174 63.55 10.42 20.61
CA ASN A 174 63.49 9.56 19.44
C ASN A 174 64.30 8.27 19.67
N ASP A 175 64.07 7.27 18.82
CA ASP A 175 64.88 6.04 18.81
C ASP A 175 64.82 5.32 17.46
N ILE A 176 65.80 4.45 17.21
CA ILE A 176 65.78 3.45 16.13
C ILE A 176 65.80 2.06 16.76
N VAL A 177 64.69 1.34 16.65
CA VAL A 177 64.48 0.05 17.28
C VAL A 177 64.51 -1.05 16.23
N THR A 178 65.34 -2.08 16.42
CA THR A 178 65.52 -3.17 15.44
C THR A 178 64.75 -4.46 15.76
N GLY A 179 64.06 -4.50 16.90
CA GLY A 179 63.27 -5.66 17.33
C GLY A 179 62.44 -5.42 18.58
N GLY A 180 61.53 -6.36 18.87
CA GLY A 180 60.63 -6.30 20.02
C GLY A 180 59.37 -5.47 19.76
N ARG A 181 58.69 -5.05 20.83
CA ARG A 181 57.45 -4.25 20.77
C ARG A 181 57.66 -2.92 21.49
N PRO A 182 58.28 -1.92 20.83
CA PRO A 182 58.58 -0.65 21.47
C PRO A 182 57.32 -0.01 22.05
N THR A 183 57.52 0.75 23.13
CA THR A 183 56.44 1.42 23.87
C THR A 183 56.82 2.88 24.06
N VAL A 184 55.91 3.79 23.75
CA VAL A 184 56.11 5.25 23.87
C VAL A 184 55.02 5.85 24.75
N ALA A 185 55.35 6.91 25.48
CA ALA A 185 54.41 7.66 26.29
C ALA A 185 54.19 9.04 25.65
N LEU A 186 52.99 9.25 25.10
CA LEU A 186 52.58 10.45 24.39
C LEU A 186 51.73 11.35 25.30
N ARG A 187 51.93 12.65 25.20
CA ARG A 187 51.26 13.71 25.96
C ARG A 187 50.66 14.73 25.02
N ASP A 188 49.57 15.37 25.44
CA ASP A 188 48.93 16.44 24.67
C ASP A 188 49.92 17.53 24.28
N GLY A 189 49.79 18.03 23.04
CA GLY A 189 50.67 19.08 22.50
C GLY A 189 52.03 18.57 22.02
N GLN A 190 52.16 17.26 21.80
CA GLN A 190 53.30 16.64 21.11
C GLN A 190 52.92 16.25 19.69
N ASP A 191 53.91 16.24 18.79
CA ASP A 191 53.78 15.57 17.49
C ASP A 191 54.54 14.24 17.56
N PHE A 192 53.93 13.15 17.13
CA PHE A 192 54.52 11.83 17.06
C PHE A 192 54.73 11.41 15.61
N GLU A 193 55.97 11.10 15.26
CA GLU A 193 56.33 10.51 13.98
C GLU A 193 56.68 9.03 14.18
N THR A 194 56.15 8.19 13.31
CA THR A 194 56.51 6.77 13.23
C THR A 194 56.75 6.37 11.78
N ASN A 195 57.82 5.62 11.55
CA ASN A 195 58.17 5.07 10.25
C ASN A 195 58.76 3.67 10.39
N ARG A 196 58.21 2.71 9.64
CA ARG A 196 58.60 1.28 9.64
C ARG A 196 58.41 0.57 10.98
N CYS A 197 57.55 1.10 11.85
CA CYS A 197 57.18 0.48 13.12
C CYS A 197 55.87 -0.32 13.05
N GLY A 198 55.11 -0.16 11.97
CA GLY A 198 53.75 -0.65 11.83
C GLY A 198 52.77 0.20 12.64
N THR A 199 51.68 -0.42 13.08
CA THR A 199 50.66 0.24 13.88
C THR A 199 51.02 0.21 15.37
N TRP A 200 50.61 1.25 16.10
CA TRP A 200 50.63 1.30 17.55
C TRP A 200 49.20 1.35 18.09
N ASP A 201 48.93 0.57 19.15
CA ASP A 201 47.68 0.65 19.90
C ASP A 201 47.96 1.22 21.29
N LYS A 202 47.05 2.08 21.76
CA LYS A 202 47.06 2.58 23.13
C LYS A 202 46.81 1.43 24.12
N GLN A 203 47.56 1.42 25.22
CA GLN A 203 47.57 0.37 26.24
C GLN A 203 46.67 0.68 27.44
#